data_AF-A0A520FFI9-F1
#
_entry.id   AF-A0A520FFI9-F1
#
_cell.length_a   1.000
_cell.length_b   1.000
_cell.length_c   1.000
_cell.angle_alpha   90.00
_cell.angle_beta   90.00
_cell.angle_gamma   90.00
#
_symmetry.space_group_name_H-M   'P 1'
#
loop_
_entity.id
_entity.type
_entity.pdbx_description
1 polymer ?
#
loop_
_entity_poly.entity_id
_entity_poly.type
_entity_poly.pdbx_seq_one_letter_code
_entity_poly.pdbx_strand_id
1 'polypeptide(L)' 'AKSIARYRREILNAIEYDLSNARVEANNTHLRSLTKRSYGFHSPEALIAMATLTRGGACPALPQR' A
#
# COMPACT_ATOMS: atom_id res chain seq x y z
N ALA A 1 -26.82 -5.46 -5.27
CA ALA A 1 -25.89 -6.37 -4.56
C ALA A 1 -25.17 -7.35 -5.53
N LYS A 2 -24.51 -6.86 -6.59
CA LYS A 2 -23.79 -7.72 -7.57
C LYS A 2 -22.34 -8.06 -7.18
N SER A 3 -21.77 -7.37 -6.18
CA SER A 3 -20.37 -7.54 -5.76
C SER A 3 -20.13 -8.79 -4.92
N ILE A 4 -21.00 -9.09 -3.95
CA ILE A 4 -20.82 -10.27 -3.07
C ILE A 4 -20.93 -11.57 -3.88
N ALA A 5 -21.94 -11.67 -4.75
CA ALA A 5 -22.10 -12.83 -5.62
C ALA A 5 -20.89 -13.03 -6.54
N ARG A 6 -20.30 -11.94 -7.04
CA ARG A 6 -19.11 -11.96 -7.90
C ARG A 6 -17.85 -12.48 -7.17
N TYR A 7 -17.69 -12.15 -5.89
CA TYR A 7 -16.50 -12.51 -5.10
C TYR A 7 -16.73 -13.65 -4.10
N ARG A 8 -17.83 -14.40 -4.24
CA ARG A 8 -18.24 -15.43 -3.28
C ARG A 8 -17.15 -16.47 -3.03
N ARG A 9 -16.46 -16.90 -4.09
CA ARG A 9 -15.38 -17.89 -4.01
C ARG A 9 -14.19 -17.32 -3.24
N GLU A 10 -13.75 -16.11 -3.56
CA GLU A 10 -12.62 -15.48 -2.87
C GLU A 10 -12.92 -15.25 -1.39
N ILE A 11 -14.15 -14.86 -1.04
CA ILE A 11 -14.60 -14.68 0.35
C ILE A 11 -14.53 -16.01 1.12
N LEU A 12 -15.05 -17.10 0.54
CA LEU A 12 -15.03 -18.41 1.18
C LEU A 12 -13.60 -18.91 1.39
N ASN A 13 -12.74 -18.77 0.37
CA ASN A 13 -11.33 -19.12 0.49
C ASN A 13 -10.62 -18.27 1.58
N ALA A 14 -10.94 -16.98 1.69
CA ALA A 14 -10.36 -16.13 2.72
C ALA A 14 -10.72 -16.58 4.14
N ILE A 15 -11.94 -17.07 4.34
CA ILE A 15 -12.40 -17.65 5.62
C ILE A 15 -11.74 -19.00 5.88
N GLU A 16 -11.71 -19.89 4.87
CA GLU A 16 -11.17 -21.26 5.01
C GLU A 16 -9.66 -21.27 5.30
N TYR A 17 -8.90 -20.39 4.65
CA TYR A 17 -7.43 -20.34 4.75
C TYR A 17 -6.92 -19.18 5.64
N ASP A 18 -7.80 -18.50 6.38
CA ASP A 18 -7.47 -17.33 7.21
C ASP A 18 -6.65 -16.26 6.46
N LEU A 19 -6.99 -16.02 5.19
CA LEU A 19 -6.28 -15.04 4.35
C LEU A 19 -6.78 -13.63 4.67
N SER A 20 -5.85 -12.77 5.08
CA SER A 20 -6.13 -11.37 5.39
C SER A 20 -5.53 -10.41 4.37
N ASN A 21 -6.35 -9.51 3.83
CA ASN A 21 -5.88 -8.40 3.00
C ASN A 21 -5.34 -7.21 3.82
N ALA A 22 -5.30 -7.32 5.16
CA ALA A 22 -4.98 -6.20 6.05
C ALA A 22 -3.61 -5.56 5.75
N ARG A 23 -2.58 -6.36 5.40
CA ARG A 23 -1.25 -5.82 5.05
C ARG A 23 -1.27 -4.99 3.77
N VAL A 24 -2.01 -5.46 2.76
CA VAL A 24 -2.16 -4.75 1.48
C VAL A 24 -2.96 -3.47 1.69
N GLU A 25 -4.07 -3.53 2.43
CA GLU A 25 -4.89 -2.34 2.73
C GLU A 25 -4.14 -1.31 3.57
N ALA A 26 -3.35 -1.75 4.55
CA ALA A 26 -2.47 -0.87 5.30
C ALA A 26 -1.48 -0.17 4.34
N ASN A 27 -0.85 -0.92 3.42
CA ASN A 27 0.05 -0.34 2.44
C ASN A 27 -0.65 0.69 1.53
N ASN A 28 -1.85 0.37 1.03
CA ASN A 28 -2.65 1.27 0.20
C ASN A 28 -3.03 2.56 0.95
N THR A 29 -3.34 2.44 2.24
CA THR A 29 -3.63 3.59 3.11
C THR A 29 -2.42 4.49 3.27
N HIS A 30 -1.24 3.91 3.52
CA HIS A 30 0.02 4.66 3.59
C HIS A 30 0.34 5.35 2.26
N LEU A 31 0.18 4.66 1.13
CA LEU A 31 0.42 5.24 -0.19
C LEU A 31 -0.51 6.43 -0.46
N ARG A 32 -1.81 6.34 -0.13
CA ARG A 32 -2.72 7.50 -0.26
C ARG A 32 -2.28 8.68 0.60
N SER A 33 -1.78 8.42 1.81
CA SER A 33 -1.27 9.48 2.68
C SER A 33 -0.03 10.15 2.08
N LEU A 34 0.91 9.37 1.56
CA LEU A 34 2.08 9.89 0.83
C LEU A 34 1.68 10.71 -0.40
N THR A 35 0.73 10.22 -1.20
CA THR A 35 0.20 10.95 -2.36
C THR A 35 -0.33 12.32 -1.98
N LYS A 36 -1.11 12.41 -0.89
CA LYS A 36 -1.62 13.71 -0.39
C LYS A 36 -0.49 14.64 0.05
N ARG A 37 0.54 14.10 0.71
CA ARG A 37 1.72 14.88 1.15
C ARG A 37 2.57 15.39 -0.01
N SER A 38 2.56 14.70 -1.14
CA SER A 38 3.29 15.09 -2.36
C SER A 38 2.56 16.10 -3.25
N TYR A 39 1.35 16.55 -2.88
CA TYR A 39 0.70 17.63 -3.62
C TYR A 39 1.58 18.88 -3.61
N GLY A 40 1.82 19.47 -4.80
CA GLY A 40 2.73 20.60 -4.98
C GLY A 40 4.17 20.22 -5.32
N PHE A 41 4.50 18.93 -5.42
CA PHE A 41 5.79 18.50 -5.93
C PHE A 41 5.95 18.87 -7.41
N HIS A 42 7.15 19.29 -7.78
CA HIS A 42 7.49 19.64 -9.15
C HIS A 42 7.55 18.42 -10.10
N SER A 43 7.62 17.20 -9.56
CA SER A 43 7.71 15.97 -10.34
C SER A 43 7.18 14.73 -9.59
N PRO A 44 6.71 13.69 -10.31
CA PRO A 44 6.22 12.45 -9.71
C PRO A 44 7.33 11.58 -9.10
N GLU A 45 8.58 11.73 -9.54
CA GLU A 45 9.74 10.96 -9.05
C GLU A 45 9.96 11.18 -7.56
N ALA A 46 9.68 12.39 -7.05
CA ALA A 46 9.78 12.70 -5.63
C ALA A 46 8.76 11.89 -4.79
N LEU A 47 7.54 11.65 -5.28
CA LEU A 47 6.58 10.75 -4.63
C LEU A 47 7.06 9.30 -4.68
N ILE A 48 7.55 8.83 -5.82
CA ILE A 48 8.06 7.47 -5.99
C ILE A 48 9.23 7.21 -5.02
N ALA A 49 10.16 8.16 -4.90
CA ALA A 49 11.28 8.08 -3.96
C ALA A 49 10.79 8.00 -2.52
N MET A 50 9.86 8.86 -2.09
CA MET A 50 9.27 8.80 -0.75
C MET A 50 8.58 7.46 -0.46
N ALA A 51 7.78 6.95 -1.40
CA ALA A 51 7.11 5.66 -1.28
C ALA A 51 8.12 4.51 -1.17
N THR A 52 9.19 4.55 -1.95
CA THR A 52 10.25 3.53 -1.94
C THR A 52 11.03 3.53 -0.61
N LEU A 53 11.39 4.71 -0.10
CA LEU A 53 12.09 4.84 1.18
C LEU A 53 11.23 4.43 2.38
N THR A 54 9.92 4.70 2.33
CA THR A 54 9.02 4.44 3.47
C THR A 54 8.43 3.02 3.44
N ARG A 55 8.13 2.48 2.25
CA ARG A 55 7.37 1.24 2.04
C ARG A 55 8.04 0.22 1.11
N GLY A 56 9.09 0.61 0.39
CA GLY A 56 9.77 -0.23 -0.62
C GLY A 56 10.82 -1.18 -0.06
N GLY A 57 11.05 -1.19 1.25
CA GLY A 57 12.02 -2.08 1.91
C GLY A 57 13.48 -1.68 1.69
N ALA A 58 13.75 -0.51 1.10
CA ALA A 58 15.09 0.03 0.98
C ALA A 58 15.61 0.43 2.38
N CYS A 59 16.82 -0.02 2.73
CA CYS A 59 17.52 0.36 3.96
C CYS A 59 18.83 1.11 3.62
N PRO A 60 18.76 2.34 3.09
CA PRO A 60 19.96 3.11 2.81
C PRO A 60 20.70 3.43 4.11
N ALA A 61 22.03 3.48 4.05
CA ALA A 61 22.84 3.98 5.16
C ALA A 61 22.46 5.44 5.43
N LEU A 62 21.98 5.73 6.63
CA LEU A 62 21.60 7.09 7.01
C LEU A 62 22.89 7.88 7.31
N PRO A 63 23.01 9.14 6.87
CA PRO A 63 24.23 9.95 7.02
C PRO A 63 24.61 10.29 8.47
N GLN A 64 23.86 9.79 9.45
CA GLN A 64 24.08 10.01 10.89
C GLN A 64 24.01 8.71 11.71
N ARG A 65 24.29 7.55 11.09
CA ARG A 65 24.44 6.28 11.81
C ARG A 65 25.89 5.88 11.95
#